data_AF-A0A250B5G8-F1
#
_entry.id   AF-A0A250B5G8-F1
#
_cell.length_a   1.000
_cell.length_b   1.000
_cell.length_c   1.000
_cell.angle_alpha   90.00
_cell.angle_beta   90.00
_cell.angle_gamma   90.00
#
_symmetry.space_group_name_H-M   'P 1'
#
loop_
_entity.id
_entity.type
_entity.pdbx_description
1 polymer ?
#
loop_
_entity_poly.entity_id
_entity_poly.type
_entity_poly.pdbx_seq_one_letter_code
_entity_poly.pdbx_strand_id
1 'polypeptide(L)'
;MIRRTILLIACIISSSCMASLKEWSVYIQLIERADNKTLHALPGKIDNIGDTLDAEHTEELTTALSMALIKDPVSVINATKSLDMSTDPLKQRFGTSMICGIPLITHANQIKVEEYFAKAEPVLEKAGTPAAECLSNMRDVIDEIRQETAQPPTK
;
A
#
# COMPACT_ATOMS: atom_id res chain seq x y z
N MET A 1 7.78 49.49 43.03
CA MET A 1 6.82 49.39 41.90
C MET A 1 7.08 48.09 41.16
N ILE A 2 6.08 47.20 41.14
CA ILE A 2 6.19 45.81 40.68
C ILE A 2 6.20 45.77 39.15
N ARG A 3 7.28 45.26 38.56
CA ARG A 3 7.47 45.11 37.11
C ARG A 3 6.68 43.88 36.67
N ARG A 4 5.58 44.09 35.95
CA ARG A 4 4.75 43.02 35.35
C ARG A 4 5.47 42.45 34.13
N THR A 5 6.01 41.24 34.26
CA THR A 5 6.53 40.46 33.13
C THR A 5 5.39 39.56 32.65
N ILE A 6 4.74 39.94 31.54
CA ILE A 6 3.77 39.08 30.86
C ILE A 6 4.60 38.12 29.99
N LEU A 7 4.78 36.89 30.47
CA LEU A 7 5.26 35.77 29.68
C LEU A 7 4.09 35.24 28.84
N LEU A 8 3.97 35.73 27.61
CA LEU A 8 3.14 35.09 26.58
C LEU A 8 3.90 33.84 26.10
N ILE A 9 3.70 32.73 26.80
CA ILE A 9 4.04 31.41 26.29
C ILE A 9 2.97 31.08 25.25
N ALA A 10 3.26 31.41 23.99
CA ALA A 10 2.47 30.93 22.87
C ALA A 10 2.67 29.41 22.75
N CYS A 11 1.67 28.64 23.19
CA CYS A 11 1.54 27.23 22.87
C CYS A 11 1.35 27.09 21.36
N ILE A 12 2.45 26.98 20.61
CA ILE A 12 2.44 26.57 19.20
C ILE A 12 2.29 25.04 19.18
N ILE A 13 1.11 24.55 19.56
CA ILE A 13 0.79 23.13 19.49
C ILE A 13 0.06 22.91 18.15
N SER A 14 0.79 22.28 17.21
CA SER A 14 0.23 21.26 16.31
C SER A 14 -0.65 21.64 15.12
N SER A 15 -0.33 22.69 14.36
CA SER A 15 -0.89 22.79 12.99
C SER A 15 -0.18 21.86 11.98
N SER A 16 1.09 21.52 12.24
CA SER A 16 1.92 20.71 11.34
C SER A 16 1.54 19.22 11.34
N CYS A 17 1.23 18.64 12.50
CA CYS A 17 0.80 17.22 12.57
C CYS A 17 -0.57 16.97 11.95
N MET A 18 -1.52 17.93 12.09
CA MET A 18 -2.84 17.78 11.48
C MET A 18 -2.78 17.94 9.95
N ALA A 19 -1.89 18.79 9.45
CA ALA A 19 -1.66 18.93 8.01
C ALA A 19 -1.02 17.65 7.44
N SER A 20 0.02 17.09 8.07
CA SER A 20 0.68 15.88 7.57
C SER A 20 -0.25 14.66 7.53
N LEU A 21 -1.09 14.47 8.56
CA LEU A 21 -2.08 13.38 8.58
C LEU A 21 -3.18 13.54 7.53
N LYS A 22 -3.66 14.77 7.32
CA LYS A 22 -4.66 15.06 6.29
C LYS A 22 -4.09 14.84 4.88
N GLU A 23 -2.88 15.32 4.62
CA GLU A 23 -2.20 15.12 3.33
C GLU A 23 -1.95 13.63 3.06
N TRP A 24 -1.60 12.86 4.08
CA TRP A 24 -1.45 11.41 3.96
C TRP A 24 -2.78 10.70 3.63
N SER A 25 -3.83 10.99 4.39
CA SER A 25 -5.16 10.39 4.14
C SER A 25 -5.68 10.72 2.73
N VAL A 26 -5.48 11.95 2.26
CA VAL A 26 -5.82 12.35 0.89
C VAL A 26 -4.98 11.59 -0.13
N TYR A 27 -3.68 11.43 0.11
CA TYR A 27 -2.79 10.67 -0.76
C TYR A 27 -3.23 9.20 -0.87
N ILE A 28 -3.55 8.55 0.25
CA ILE A 28 -4.08 7.18 0.28
C ILE A 28 -5.37 7.06 -0.52
N GLN A 29 -6.33 7.98 -0.35
CA GLN A 29 -7.58 7.97 -1.12
C GLN A 29 -7.35 8.13 -2.64
N LEU A 30 -6.34 8.91 -3.05
CA LEU A 30 -5.99 9.05 -4.46
C LEU A 30 -5.38 7.78 -5.02
N ILE A 31 -4.47 7.13 -4.27
CA ILE A 31 -3.93 5.81 -4.63
C ILE A 31 -5.06 4.79 -4.75
N GLU A 32 -5.92 4.65 -3.74
CA GLU A 32 -7.05 3.71 -3.74
C GLU A 32 -7.96 3.90 -4.96
N ARG A 33 -8.15 5.13 -5.44
CA ARG A 33 -8.97 5.45 -6.62
C ARG A 33 -8.25 5.20 -7.95
N ALA A 34 -7.01 4.72 -7.91
CA ALA A 34 -6.13 4.60 -9.06
C ALA A 34 -6.00 5.95 -9.81
N ASP A 35 -5.86 7.06 -9.08
CA ASP A 35 -5.61 8.35 -9.70
C ASP A 35 -4.29 8.31 -10.49
N ASN A 36 -4.38 8.48 -11.82
CA ASN A 36 -3.26 8.28 -12.72
C ASN A 36 -2.07 9.20 -12.39
N LYS A 37 -2.34 10.48 -12.07
CA LYS A 37 -1.27 11.43 -11.72
C LYS A 37 -0.55 11.00 -10.44
N THR A 38 -1.30 10.53 -9.45
CA THR A 38 -0.76 10.07 -8.17
C THR A 38 0.03 8.77 -8.35
N LEU A 39 -0.49 7.80 -9.11
CA LEU A 39 0.23 6.55 -9.43
C LEU A 39 1.52 6.83 -10.20
N HIS A 40 1.49 7.72 -11.20
CA HIS A 40 2.70 8.07 -11.95
C HIS A 40 3.78 8.72 -11.08
N ALA A 41 3.39 9.47 -10.04
CA ALA A 41 4.30 10.09 -9.10
C ALA A 41 4.75 9.16 -7.95
N LEU A 42 4.15 7.96 -7.83
CA LEU A 42 4.38 7.04 -6.71
C LEU A 42 5.86 6.70 -6.49
N PRO A 43 6.67 6.31 -7.50
CA PRO A 43 8.08 6.00 -7.27
C PRO A 43 8.85 7.14 -6.61
N GLY A 44 8.71 8.35 -7.13
CA GLY A 44 9.36 9.53 -6.57
C GLY A 44 8.82 9.89 -5.18
N LYS A 45 7.54 9.62 -4.90
CA LYS A 45 7.00 9.79 -3.54
C LYS A 45 7.62 8.79 -2.57
N ILE A 46 7.71 7.52 -2.92
CA ILE A 46 8.38 6.48 -2.13
C ILE A 46 9.86 6.81 -1.92
N ASP A 47 10.55 7.34 -2.92
CA ASP A 47 11.94 7.78 -2.75
C ASP A 47 12.12 8.86 -1.68
N ASN A 48 11.10 9.68 -1.44
CA ASN A 48 11.13 10.75 -0.46
C ASN A 48 10.66 10.33 0.93
N ILE A 49 9.76 9.35 1.04
CA ILE A 49 9.09 9.02 2.31
C ILE A 49 9.30 7.59 2.78
N GLY A 50 9.74 6.67 1.91
CA GLY A 50 9.73 5.22 2.14
C GLY A 50 10.43 4.81 3.42
N ASP A 51 11.59 5.43 3.71
CA ASP A 51 12.40 5.11 4.88
C ASP A 51 11.82 5.65 6.19
N THR A 52 10.84 6.56 6.09
CA THR A 52 10.16 7.21 7.22
C THR A 52 8.77 6.63 7.51
N LEU A 53 8.27 5.75 6.63
CA LEU A 53 7.00 5.08 6.85
C LEU A 53 7.15 4.04 7.96
N ASP A 54 6.33 4.18 9.01
CA ASP A 54 6.17 3.13 9.99
C ASP A 54 5.33 1.96 9.41
N ALA A 55 5.10 0.94 10.24
CA ALA A 55 4.34 -0.23 9.82
C ALA A 55 2.90 0.11 9.41
N GLU A 56 2.23 1.01 10.15
CA GLU A 56 0.85 1.42 9.89
C GLU A 56 0.73 2.12 8.53
N HIS A 57 1.59 3.10 8.26
CA HIS A 57 1.56 3.83 6.99
C HIS A 57 2.01 2.95 5.81
N THR A 58 2.96 2.02 6.02
CA THR A 58 3.34 1.04 5.01
C THR A 58 2.15 0.16 4.63
N GLU A 59 1.39 -0.28 5.63
CA GLU A 59 0.23 -1.12 5.45
C GLU A 59 -0.93 -0.39 4.76
N GLU A 60 -1.23 0.84 5.16
CA GLU A 60 -2.25 1.66 4.51
C GLU A 60 -1.95 1.85 3.01
N LEU A 61 -0.68 2.13 2.67
CA LEU A 61 -0.29 2.33 1.28
C LEU A 61 -0.33 1.03 0.46
N THR A 62 0.15 -0.08 1.01
CA THR A 62 0.10 -1.38 0.30
C THR A 62 -1.34 -1.88 0.12
N THR A 63 -2.21 -1.66 1.12
CA THR A 63 -3.65 -1.91 1.01
C THR A 63 -4.28 -1.03 -0.07
N ALA A 64 -3.95 0.26 -0.09
CA ALA A 64 -4.45 1.19 -1.10
C ALA A 64 -4.03 0.79 -2.53
N LEU A 65 -2.77 0.39 -2.71
CA LEU A 65 -2.25 -0.11 -3.98
C LEU A 65 -2.96 -1.39 -4.42
N SER A 66 -3.31 -2.26 -3.48
CA SER A 66 -4.06 -3.50 -3.76
C SER A 66 -5.49 -3.20 -4.20
N MET A 67 -6.14 -2.18 -3.61
CA MET A 67 -7.46 -1.71 -4.07
C MET A 67 -7.37 -1.01 -5.43
N ALA A 68 -6.28 -0.31 -5.69
CA ALA A 68 -6.00 0.32 -6.97
C ALA A 68 -5.79 -0.74 -8.08
N LEU A 69 -5.15 -1.87 -7.76
CA LEU A 69 -4.88 -2.96 -8.70
C LEU A 69 -6.17 -3.54 -9.29
N ILE A 70 -7.24 -3.61 -8.49
CA ILE A 70 -8.58 -4.05 -8.94
C ILE A 70 -9.24 -3.01 -9.88
N LYS A 71 -8.82 -1.74 -9.84
CA LYS A 71 -9.42 -0.65 -10.63
C LYS A 71 -8.66 -0.39 -11.93
N ASP A 72 -7.33 -0.33 -11.86
CA ASP A 72 -6.45 -0.10 -12.99
C ASP A 72 -5.14 -0.90 -12.83
N PRO A 73 -5.16 -2.21 -13.16
CA PRO A 73 -4.03 -3.10 -12.90
C PRO A 73 -2.77 -2.67 -13.67
N VAL A 74 -2.91 -2.20 -14.91
CA VAL A 74 -1.78 -1.85 -15.76
C VAL A 74 -1.06 -0.62 -15.20
N SER A 75 -1.81 0.41 -14.79
CA SER A 75 -1.19 1.61 -14.21
C SER A 75 -0.49 1.32 -12.89
N VAL A 76 -1.07 0.47 -12.03
CA VAL A 76 -0.46 0.09 -10.74
C VAL A 76 0.81 -0.73 -10.95
N ILE A 77 0.79 -1.73 -11.83
CA ILE A 77 1.97 -2.53 -12.18
C ILE A 77 3.09 -1.63 -12.71
N ASN A 78 2.77 -0.73 -13.65
CA ASN A 78 3.76 0.19 -14.18
C ASN A 78 4.32 1.15 -13.12
N ALA A 79 3.47 1.65 -12.22
CA ALA A 79 3.87 2.55 -11.14
C ALA A 79 4.76 1.89 -10.08
N THR A 80 4.70 0.57 -9.93
CA THR A 80 5.41 -0.16 -8.87
C THR A 80 6.67 -0.88 -9.38
N LYS A 81 6.76 -1.12 -10.69
CA LYS A 81 7.84 -1.88 -11.32
C LYS A 81 9.26 -1.39 -11.03
N SER A 82 9.47 -0.07 -10.97
CA SER A 82 10.80 0.48 -10.69
C SER A 82 11.25 0.24 -9.25
N LEU A 83 10.31 0.00 -8.33
CA LEU A 83 10.58 -0.21 -6.91
C LEU A 83 11.11 -1.63 -6.63
N ASP A 84 10.75 -2.62 -7.47
CA ASP A 84 11.34 -3.97 -7.40
C ASP A 84 12.85 -3.96 -7.62
N MET A 85 13.35 -3.02 -8.43
CA MET A 85 14.77 -2.89 -8.78
C MET A 85 15.55 -1.98 -7.82
N SER A 86 14.88 -1.45 -6.79
CA SER A 86 15.53 -0.63 -5.76
C SER A 86 16.58 -1.45 -5.01
N THR A 87 17.73 -0.84 -4.67
CA THR A 87 18.71 -1.45 -3.75
C THR A 87 18.30 -1.33 -2.28
N ASP A 88 17.23 -0.57 -2.01
CA ASP A 88 16.69 -0.35 -0.68
C ASP A 88 15.53 -1.32 -0.39
N PRO A 89 15.70 -2.24 0.58
CA PRO A 89 14.65 -3.20 0.95
C PRO A 89 13.38 -2.54 1.48
N LEU A 90 13.44 -1.33 2.03
CA LEU A 90 12.25 -0.62 2.50
C LEU A 90 11.38 -0.16 1.33
N LYS A 91 12.01 0.23 0.22
CA LYS A 91 11.31 0.63 -1.00
C LYS A 91 10.76 -0.56 -1.78
N GLN A 92 11.47 -1.70 -1.77
CA GLN A 92 11.03 -2.94 -2.42
C GLN A 92 9.69 -3.45 -1.87
N ARG A 93 9.29 -3.07 -0.65
CA ARG A 93 7.98 -3.40 -0.05
C ARG A 93 6.79 -2.87 -0.87
N PHE A 94 7.02 -1.87 -1.71
CA PHE A 94 6.02 -1.26 -2.58
C PHE A 94 6.18 -1.70 -4.05
N GLY A 95 7.08 -2.65 -4.33
CA GLY A 95 7.32 -3.21 -5.65
C GLY A 95 6.17 -4.05 -6.17
N THR A 96 6.13 -4.29 -7.48
CA THR A 96 5.10 -5.10 -8.13
C THR A 96 5.07 -6.51 -7.55
N SER A 97 6.22 -7.08 -7.18
CA SER A 97 6.29 -8.40 -6.54
C SER A 97 5.45 -8.49 -5.26
N MET A 98 5.46 -7.43 -4.44
CA MET A 98 4.70 -7.35 -3.19
C MET A 98 3.24 -7.01 -3.43
N ILE A 99 2.95 -6.06 -4.32
CA ILE A 99 1.58 -5.62 -4.62
C ILE A 99 0.76 -6.69 -5.36
N CYS A 100 1.42 -7.53 -6.16
CA CYS A 100 0.79 -8.66 -6.84
C CYS A 100 0.62 -9.90 -5.97
N GLY A 101 1.13 -9.87 -4.74
CA GLY A 101 0.72 -10.82 -3.71
C GLY A 101 -0.72 -10.57 -3.25
N ILE A 102 -1.16 -11.37 -2.30
CA ILE A 102 -2.38 -11.07 -1.55
C ILE A 102 -2.01 -10.08 -0.46
N PRO A 103 -2.65 -8.89 -0.40
CA PRO A 103 -2.34 -7.92 0.64
C PRO A 103 -2.51 -8.55 2.02
N LEU A 104 -1.52 -8.32 2.87
CA LEU A 104 -1.63 -8.51 4.31
C LEU A 104 -2.53 -7.41 4.87
N ILE A 105 -3.82 -7.41 4.49
CA ILE A 105 -4.83 -6.55 5.11
C ILE A 105 -4.78 -6.89 6.61
N THR A 106 -4.61 -5.93 7.49
CA THR A 106 -4.48 -6.17 8.95
C THR A 106 -5.55 -7.14 9.41
N HIS A 107 -5.12 -8.25 10.00
CA HIS A 107 -6.02 -9.28 10.50
C HIS A 107 -6.93 -9.88 9.40
N ALA A 108 -6.43 -9.99 8.17
CA ALA A 108 -7.10 -10.74 7.12
C ALA A 108 -7.27 -12.18 7.59
N ASN A 109 -8.53 -12.62 7.67
CA ASN A 109 -8.82 -14.03 7.72
C ASN A 109 -8.92 -14.57 6.28
N GLN A 110 -8.95 -15.89 6.15
CA GLN A 110 -9.07 -16.56 4.86
C GLN A 110 -10.23 -16.01 4.01
N ILE A 111 -11.36 -15.65 4.62
CA ILE A 111 -12.52 -15.10 3.91
C ILE A 111 -12.17 -13.79 3.19
N LYS A 112 -11.52 -12.84 3.89
CA LYS A 112 -11.12 -11.56 3.28
C LYS A 112 -10.10 -11.73 2.16
N VAL A 113 -9.19 -12.69 2.32
CA VAL A 113 -8.20 -13.05 1.30
C VAL A 113 -8.89 -13.58 0.04
N GLU A 114 -9.81 -14.52 0.20
CA GLU A 114 -10.58 -15.09 -0.91
C GLU A 114 -11.48 -14.04 -1.59
N GLU A 115 -12.11 -13.16 -0.82
CA GLU A 115 -12.92 -12.05 -1.35
C GLU A 115 -12.08 -11.05 -2.16
N TYR A 116 -10.84 -10.80 -1.75
CA TYR A 116 -9.91 -9.98 -2.52
C TYR A 116 -9.53 -10.68 -3.82
N PHE A 117 -9.09 -11.94 -3.73
CA PHE A 117 -8.69 -12.75 -4.89
C PHE A 117 -9.80 -12.82 -5.95
N ALA A 118 -11.04 -13.13 -5.54
CA ALA A 118 -12.20 -13.22 -6.42
C ALA A 118 -12.52 -11.90 -7.16
N LYS A 119 -12.09 -10.75 -6.62
CA LYS A 119 -12.22 -9.44 -7.28
C LYS A 119 -11.04 -9.13 -8.19
N ALA A 120 -9.82 -9.46 -7.76
CA ALA A 120 -8.59 -9.13 -8.47
C ALA A 120 -8.35 -10.04 -9.69
N GLU A 121 -8.59 -11.35 -9.57
CA GLU A 121 -8.36 -12.34 -10.63
C GLU A 121 -8.99 -11.96 -11.98
N PRO A 122 -10.31 -11.74 -12.10
CA PRO A 122 -10.92 -11.45 -13.41
C PRO A 122 -10.45 -10.11 -14.01
N VAL A 123 -10.05 -9.16 -13.16
CA VAL A 123 -9.52 -7.86 -13.60
C VAL A 123 -8.12 -8.04 -14.21
N LEU A 124 -7.27 -8.81 -13.55
CA LEU A 124 -5.91 -9.12 -14.02
C LEU A 124 -5.95 -9.99 -15.28
N GLU A 125 -6.85 -10.97 -15.36
CA GLU A 125 -7.09 -11.76 -16.58
C GLU A 125 -7.45 -10.87 -17.77
N LYS A 126 -8.40 -9.94 -17.56
CA LYS A 126 -8.83 -9.02 -18.60
C LYS A 126 -7.72 -8.05 -19.04
N ALA A 127 -6.82 -7.69 -18.12
CA ALA A 127 -5.68 -6.84 -18.43
C ALA A 127 -4.64 -7.53 -19.33
N GLY A 128 -4.64 -8.85 -19.42
CA GLY A 128 -3.86 -9.62 -20.38
C GLY A 128 -2.36 -9.63 -20.09
N THR A 129 -1.54 -9.65 -21.15
CA THR A 129 -0.07 -9.80 -21.04
C THR A 129 0.61 -8.87 -20.02
N PRO A 130 0.25 -7.57 -19.91
CA PRO A 130 0.84 -6.68 -18.90
C PRO A 130 0.64 -7.14 -17.44
N ALA A 131 -0.40 -7.92 -17.16
CA ALA A 131 -0.77 -8.37 -15.82
C ALA A 131 -0.52 -9.87 -15.59
N ALA A 132 0.02 -10.60 -16.58
CA ALA A 132 0.14 -12.06 -16.52
C ALA A 132 1.01 -12.56 -15.36
N GLU A 133 2.16 -11.91 -15.12
CA GLU A 133 3.05 -12.24 -13.99
C GLU A 133 2.36 -11.95 -12.65
N CYS A 134 1.71 -10.80 -12.55
CA CYS A 134 0.94 -10.40 -11.37
C CYS A 134 -0.14 -11.42 -11.02
N LEU A 135 -0.89 -11.87 -12.04
CA LEU A 135 -1.91 -12.89 -11.91
C LEU A 135 -1.33 -14.25 -11.50
N SER A 136 -0.19 -14.64 -12.07
CA SER A 136 0.49 -15.88 -11.69
C SER A 136 0.88 -15.86 -10.22
N ASN A 137 1.55 -14.80 -9.77
CA ASN A 137 1.97 -14.65 -8.38
C ASN A 137 0.78 -14.70 -7.43
N MET A 138 -0.31 -14.01 -7.79
CA MET A 138 -1.52 -14.00 -6.96
C MET A 138 -2.16 -15.39 -6.83
N ARG A 139 -2.15 -16.18 -7.91
CA ARG A 139 -2.64 -17.57 -7.91
C ARG A 139 -1.77 -18.49 -7.06
N ASP A 140 -0.45 -18.36 -7.18
CA ASP A 140 0.48 -19.15 -6.38
C ASP A 140 0.29 -18.87 -4.88
N VAL A 141 0.16 -17.59 -4.49
CA VAL A 141 -0.05 -17.18 -3.09
C VAL A 141 -1.39 -17.68 -2.54
N ILE A 142 -2.50 -17.59 -3.29
CA ILE A 142 -3.79 -18.07 -2.77
C ILE A 142 -3.79 -19.60 -2.60
N ASP A 143 -3.13 -20.32 -3.50
CA ASP A 143 -3.04 -21.77 -3.41
C ASP A 143 -2.17 -22.21 -2.23
N GLU A 144 -1.09 -21.49 -1.93
CA GLU A 144 -0.30 -21.69 -0.71
C GLU A 144 -1.15 -21.49 0.55
N ILE A 145 -1.87 -20.37 0.66
CA ILE A 145 -2.74 -20.07 1.83
C ILE A 145 -3.82 -21.14 2.01
N ARG A 146 -4.44 -21.61 0.92
CA ARG A 146 -5.45 -22.68 0.96
C ARG A 146 -4.86 -23.99 1.44
N GLN A 147 -3.64 -24.33 1.01
CA GLN A 147 -2.94 -25.53 1.45
C GLN A 147 -2.58 -25.48 2.93
N GLU A 148 -2.02 -24.36 3.41
CA GLU A 148 -1.69 -24.17 4.82
C GLU A 148 -2.93 -24.27 5.72
N THR A 149 -4.05 -23.70 5.28
CA THR A 149 -5.30 -23.75 6.06
C THR A 149 -5.95 -25.14 6.07
N ALA A 150 -5.70 -25.95 5.04
CA ALA A 150 -6.20 -27.32 4.95
C ALA A 150 -5.35 -28.32 5.77
N GLN A 151 -4.12 -27.96 6.15
CA GLN A 151 -3.28 -28.82 6.98
C GLN A 151 -3.74 -28.77 8.45
N PRO A 152 -3.97 -29.94 9.09
CA PRO A 152 -4.23 -29.96 10.53
C PRO A 152 -2.99 -29.47 11.28
N PRO A 153 -3.15 -28.80 12.44
CA PRO A 153 -2.00 -28.28 13.19
C PRO A 153 -1.02 -29.41 13.49
N THR A 154 0.21 -29.27 13.02
CA THR A 154 1.34 -30.13 13.40
C THR A 154 1.49 -30.05 14.91
N LYS A 155 1.29 -31.21 15.58
CA LYS A 155 1.48 -31.38 17.02
C LYS A 155 2.92 -31.17 17.46
#